data_AF-A0A140NIU3-F1
#
_entry.id   AF-A0A140NIU3-F1
#
_cell.length_a   1.000
_cell.length_b   1.000
_cell.length_c   1.000
_cell.angle_alpha   90.00
_cell.angle_beta   90.00
_cell.angle_gamma   90.00
#
_symmetry.space_group_name_H-M   'P 1'
#
loop_
_entity.id
_entity.type
_entity.pdbx_description
1 polymer ?
#
loop_
_entity_poly.entity_id
_entity_poly.type
_entity_poly.pdbx_seq_one_letter_code
_entity_poly.pdbx_strand_id
1 'polypeptide(L)'
;MAYFTDAGNGVVADDGTLITYSDAVNALECGHYDEELLKGLHLAAAVMGKLADEPDTLTLEQRVSVWRWVVVACFIREQQEKNGTIKVPNGNGGFDLATIYSNGKSSLSIYPAPLRLALSENLERIMVETFGKALWADFTVRMYVDFLDISLECGPRLSAKGREGLCILHDDYIRALQSEGIFPAMPTMH
;
A
#
# COMPACT_ATOMS: atom_id res chain seq x y z
N MET A 1 -22.68 0.59 -1.39
CA MET A 1 -22.73 -0.72 -0.71
C MET A 1 -21.65 -0.72 0.35
N ALA A 2 -21.94 -1.14 1.57
CA ALA A 2 -20.91 -1.37 2.57
C ALA A 2 -20.39 -2.80 2.38
N TYR A 3 -19.10 -2.96 2.06
CA TYR A 3 -18.45 -4.27 1.87
C TYR A 3 -18.17 -5.02 3.17
N PHE A 4 -18.17 -4.27 4.28
CA PHE A 4 -17.86 -4.76 5.62
C PHE A 4 -18.75 -4.01 6.62
N THR A 5 -19.25 -4.73 7.63
CA THR A 5 -20.00 -4.16 8.74
C THR A 5 -19.23 -4.36 10.03
N ASP A 6 -19.10 -3.31 10.83
CA ASP A 6 -18.45 -3.40 12.14
C ASP A 6 -19.24 -4.31 13.09
N ALA A 7 -18.53 -5.23 13.76
CA ALA A 7 -19.06 -6.16 14.74
C ALA A 7 -18.43 -5.99 16.13
N GLY A 8 -17.62 -4.94 16.34
CA GLY A 8 -16.99 -4.59 17.62
C GLY A 8 -15.68 -5.35 17.90
N ASN A 9 -15.62 -6.65 17.58
CA ASN A 9 -14.41 -7.49 17.67
C ASN A 9 -13.76 -7.78 16.31
N GLY A 10 -14.26 -7.17 15.25
CA GLY A 10 -13.85 -7.39 13.87
C GLY A 10 -14.88 -6.81 12.91
N VAL A 11 -14.83 -7.27 11.66
CA VAL A 11 -15.79 -6.91 10.64
C VAL A 11 -16.48 -8.14 10.07
N VAL A 12 -17.75 -8.01 9.71
CA VAL A 12 -18.51 -9.03 8.99
C VAL A 12 -18.44 -8.72 7.49
N ALA A 13 -17.92 -9.67 6.71
CA ALA A 13 -17.91 -9.61 5.25
C ALA A 13 -19.31 -9.88 4.66
N ASP A 14 -19.50 -9.59 3.37
CA ASP A 14 -20.77 -9.77 2.66
C ASP A 14 -21.36 -11.20 2.73
N ASP A 15 -20.50 -12.21 2.91
CA ASP A 15 -20.89 -13.62 3.04
C ASP A 15 -21.26 -14.03 4.48
N GLY A 16 -21.24 -13.09 5.43
CA GLY A 16 -21.52 -13.31 6.85
C GLY A 16 -20.31 -13.77 7.66
N THR A 17 -19.13 -13.92 7.05
CA THR A 17 -17.91 -14.32 7.75
C THR A 17 -17.42 -13.19 8.65
N LEU A 18 -17.22 -13.48 9.94
CA LEU A 18 -16.53 -12.58 10.86
C LEU A 18 -15.01 -12.67 10.64
N ILE A 19 -14.39 -11.52 10.38
CA ILE A 19 -12.95 -11.36 10.23
C ILE A 19 -12.47 -10.48 11.39
N THR A 20 -11.57 -10.98 12.23
CA THR A 20 -11.00 -10.17 13.32
C THR A 20 -10.18 -9.02 12.75
N TYR A 21 -9.95 -7.94 13.48
CA TYR A 21 -9.11 -6.84 12.96
C TYR A 21 -7.68 -7.28 12.66
N SER A 22 -7.13 -8.21 13.45
CA SER A 22 -5.82 -8.80 13.20
C SER A 22 -5.80 -9.57 11.87
N ASP A 23 -6.83 -10.41 11.62
CA ASP A 23 -6.95 -11.16 10.37
C ASP A 23 -7.22 -10.23 9.17
N ALA A 24 -7.96 -9.14 9.38
CA ALA A 24 -8.19 -8.13 8.36
C ALA A 24 -6.87 -7.45 7.93
N VAL A 25 -6.02 -7.06 8.88
CA VAL A 25 -4.69 -6.52 8.58
C VAL A 25 -3.85 -7.55 7.84
N ASN A 26 -3.82 -8.80 8.31
CA ASN A 26 -3.06 -9.87 7.64
C ASN A 26 -3.56 -10.09 6.20
N ALA A 27 -4.87 -10.06 5.96
CA ALA A 27 -5.43 -10.22 4.64
C ALA A 27 -5.03 -9.08 3.68
N LEU A 28 -4.98 -7.84 4.18
CA LEU A 28 -4.45 -6.71 3.42
C LEU A 28 -2.96 -6.90 3.12
N GLU A 29 -2.15 -7.19 4.14
CA GLU A 29 -0.70 -7.35 4.01
C GLU A 29 -0.32 -8.46 3.02
N CYS A 30 -0.98 -9.61 3.10
CA CYS A 30 -0.80 -10.74 2.21
C CYS A 30 -1.33 -10.49 0.78
N GLY A 31 -1.94 -9.34 0.52
CA GLY A 31 -2.39 -8.94 -0.81
C GLY A 31 -3.70 -9.59 -1.26
N HIS A 32 -4.53 -10.13 -0.36
CA HIS A 32 -5.83 -10.71 -0.72
C HIS A 32 -6.76 -9.72 -1.43
N TYR A 33 -6.51 -8.41 -1.29
CA TYR A 33 -7.28 -7.34 -1.90
C TYR A 33 -6.51 -6.55 -2.96
N ASP A 34 -5.39 -7.06 -3.46
CA ASP A 34 -4.56 -6.36 -4.47
C ASP A 34 -5.26 -6.22 -5.83
N GLU A 35 -6.16 -7.16 -6.16
CA GLU A 35 -7.00 -7.11 -7.36
C GLU A 35 -8.32 -6.35 -7.12
N GLU A 36 -8.74 -6.22 -5.86
CA GLU A 36 -9.98 -5.55 -5.44
C GLU A 36 -9.66 -4.34 -4.54
N LEU A 37 -8.81 -3.43 -5.01
CA LEU A 37 -8.26 -2.33 -4.20
C LEU A 37 -9.34 -1.50 -3.49
N LEU A 38 -10.47 -1.24 -4.14
CA LEU A 38 -11.57 -0.49 -3.51
C LEU A 38 -12.17 -1.24 -2.32
N LYS A 39 -12.34 -2.57 -2.43
CA LYS A 39 -12.84 -3.41 -1.33
C LYS A 39 -11.82 -3.44 -0.19
N GLY A 40 -10.54 -3.61 -0.49
CA GLY A 40 -9.47 -3.52 0.52
C GLY A 40 -9.41 -2.16 1.22
N LEU A 41 -9.65 -1.05 0.50
CA LEU A 41 -9.74 0.29 1.12
C LEU A 41 -10.90 0.40 2.11
N HIS A 42 -12.04 -0.25 1.86
CA HIS A 42 -13.14 -0.28 2.83
C HIS A 42 -12.78 -1.13 4.06
N LEU A 43 -12.08 -2.25 3.87
CA LEU A 43 -11.58 -3.05 4.98
C LEU A 43 -10.59 -2.25 5.84
N ALA A 44 -9.63 -1.58 5.19
CA ALA A 44 -8.65 -0.72 5.85
C ALA A 44 -9.32 0.43 6.62
N ALA A 45 -10.34 1.06 6.04
CA ALA A 45 -11.11 2.11 6.72
C ALA A 45 -11.80 1.59 8.00
N ALA A 46 -12.38 0.39 7.96
CA ALA A 46 -12.99 -0.22 9.14
C ALA A 46 -11.95 -0.54 10.24
N VAL A 47 -10.77 -1.07 9.84
CA VAL A 47 -9.64 -1.31 10.75
C VAL A 47 -9.14 0.00 11.38
N MET A 48 -9.00 1.07 10.58
CA MET A 48 -8.55 2.39 11.07
C MET A 48 -9.57 3.03 12.00
N GLY A 49 -10.87 2.88 11.73
CA GLY A 49 -11.93 3.33 12.63
C GLY A 49 -11.78 2.71 14.02
N LYS A 50 -11.59 1.39 14.09
CA LYS A 50 -11.32 0.71 15.36
C LYS A 50 -10.04 1.21 16.03
N LEU A 51 -8.96 1.40 15.27
CA LEU A 51 -7.69 1.88 15.81
C LEU A 51 -7.81 3.29 16.43
N ALA A 52 -8.69 4.13 15.89
CA ALA A 52 -8.94 5.47 16.44
C ALA A 52 -9.64 5.40 17.82
N ASP A 53 -10.54 4.43 18.00
CA ASP A 53 -11.29 4.25 19.25
C ASP A 53 -10.49 3.44 20.29
N GLU A 54 -9.79 2.40 19.85
CA GLU A 54 -9.08 1.43 20.69
C GLU A 54 -7.68 1.14 20.11
N PRO A 55 -6.72 2.06 20.29
CA PRO A 55 -5.40 1.99 19.66
C PRO A 55 -4.68 0.67 19.96
N ASP A 56 -4.81 0.15 21.17
CA ASP A 56 -4.10 -1.05 21.64
C ASP A 56 -4.62 -2.38 21.07
N THR A 57 -5.62 -2.34 20.18
CA THR A 57 -6.19 -3.51 19.51
C THR A 57 -5.22 -4.17 18.51
N LEU A 58 -4.26 -3.39 17.98
CA LEU A 58 -3.28 -3.85 16.98
C LEU A 58 -1.85 -3.59 17.43
N THR A 59 -0.94 -4.49 17.04
CA THR A 59 0.50 -4.30 17.26
C THR A 59 1.04 -3.12 16.44
N LEU A 60 2.20 -2.60 16.82
CA LEU A 60 2.85 -1.51 16.09
C LEU A 60 3.09 -1.85 14.61
N GLU A 61 3.51 -3.08 14.33
CA GLU A 61 3.74 -3.60 12.97
C GLU A 61 2.44 -3.65 12.17
N GLN A 62 1.34 -4.10 12.79
CA GLN A 62 0.02 -4.15 12.15
C GLN A 62 -0.51 -2.75 11.83
N ARG A 63 -0.29 -1.78 12.71
CA ARG A 63 -0.63 -0.37 12.46
C ARG A 63 0.14 0.17 11.25
N VAL A 64 1.44 -0.08 11.19
CA VAL A 64 2.26 0.36 10.04
C VAL A 64 1.81 -0.33 8.75
N SER A 65 1.59 -1.64 8.79
CA SER A 65 1.16 -2.46 7.65
C SER A 65 -0.14 -1.96 7.00
N VAL A 66 -1.17 -1.65 7.80
CA VAL A 66 -2.45 -1.16 7.23
C VAL A 66 -2.28 0.20 6.54
N TRP A 67 -1.48 1.11 7.11
CA TRP A 67 -1.20 2.41 6.48
C TRP A 67 -0.35 2.28 5.22
N ARG A 68 0.68 1.42 5.24
CA ARG A 68 1.48 1.06 4.06
C ARG A 68 0.58 0.55 2.94
N TRP A 69 -0.35 -0.35 3.27
CA TRP A 69 -1.29 -0.89 2.28
C TRP A 69 -2.17 0.20 1.66
N VAL A 70 -2.72 1.12 2.46
CA VAL A 70 -3.55 2.23 1.95
C VAL A 70 -2.76 3.14 1.02
N VAL A 71 -1.52 3.52 1.37
CA VAL A 71 -0.65 4.34 0.52
C VAL A 71 -0.41 3.66 -0.83
N VAL A 72 -0.08 2.36 -0.82
CA VAL A 72 0.12 1.58 -2.03
C VAL A 72 -1.16 1.48 -2.87
N ALA A 73 -2.29 1.19 -2.25
CA ALA A 73 -3.57 1.08 -2.95
C ALA A 73 -3.95 2.42 -3.63
N CYS A 74 -3.75 3.55 -2.95
CA CYS A 74 -3.98 4.87 -3.53
C CYS A 74 -3.06 5.14 -4.72
N PHE A 75 -1.77 4.82 -4.64
CA PHE A 75 -0.84 5.00 -5.75
C PHE A 75 -1.19 4.14 -6.95
N ILE A 76 -1.43 2.85 -6.73
CA ILE A 76 -1.76 1.90 -7.79
C ILE A 76 -3.05 2.34 -8.49
N ARG A 77 -4.10 2.69 -7.74
CA ARG A 77 -5.34 3.21 -8.34
C ARG A 77 -5.11 4.46 -9.17
N GLU A 78 -4.35 5.43 -8.65
CA GLU A 78 -4.05 6.67 -9.40
C GLU A 78 -3.31 6.36 -10.71
N GLN A 79 -2.35 5.42 -10.70
CA GLN A 79 -1.64 4.99 -11.92
C GLN A 79 -2.54 4.21 -12.89
N GLN A 80 -3.44 3.35 -12.39
CA GLN A 80 -4.43 2.66 -13.22
C GLN A 80 -5.38 3.64 -13.91
N GLU A 81 -5.87 4.63 -13.18
CA GLU A 81 -6.75 5.68 -13.71
C GLU A 81 -6.04 6.55 -14.75
N LYS A 82 -4.75 6.85 -14.52
CA LYS A 82 -3.95 7.73 -15.40
C LYS A 82 -3.40 7.03 -16.63
N ASN A 83 -2.84 5.82 -16.47
CA ASN A 83 -2.03 5.15 -17.49
C ASN A 83 -2.60 3.79 -17.94
N GLY A 84 -3.61 3.28 -17.23
CA GLY A 84 -4.20 1.97 -17.50
C GLY A 84 -3.40 0.79 -16.95
N THR A 85 -3.73 -0.40 -17.46
CA THR A 85 -3.16 -1.69 -17.06
C THR A 85 -2.66 -2.47 -18.26
N ILE A 86 -1.79 -3.44 -18.03
CA ILE A 86 -1.24 -4.33 -19.07
C ILE A 86 -1.23 -5.77 -18.58
N LYS A 87 -1.47 -6.71 -19.49
CA LYS A 87 -1.33 -8.14 -19.21
C LYS A 87 0.13 -8.56 -19.38
N VAL A 88 0.73 -9.10 -18.33
CA VAL A 88 2.11 -9.58 -18.32
C VAL A 88 2.09 -11.10 -18.24
N PRO A 89 2.72 -11.85 -19.17
CA PRO A 89 2.79 -13.30 -19.09
C PRO A 89 3.37 -13.76 -17.75
N ASN A 90 2.70 -14.68 -17.08
CA ASN A 90 3.17 -15.23 -15.83
C ASN A 90 3.84 -16.60 -16.03
N GLY A 91 4.59 -17.06 -15.03
CA GLY A 91 5.31 -18.33 -15.07
C GLY A 91 4.41 -19.58 -15.18
N ASN A 92 3.10 -19.42 -15.03
CA ASN A 92 2.11 -20.50 -14.99
C ASN A 92 1.32 -20.65 -16.30
N GLY A 93 1.74 -19.97 -17.37
CA GLY A 93 1.09 -20.04 -18.68
C GLY A 93 -0.16 -19.14 -18.82
N GLY A 94 -0.38 -18.25 -17.86
CA GLY A 94 -1.42 -17.22 -17.89
C GLY A 94 -0.84 -15.81 -17.97
N PHE A 95 -1.62 -14.83 -17.53
CA PHE A 95 -1.20 -13.43 -17.46
C PHE A 95 -1.59 -12.82 -16.11
N ASP A 96 -0.70 -12.02 -15.56
CA ASP A 96 -0.98 -11.13 -14.43
C ASP A 96 -1.41 -9.76 -14.97
N LEU A 97 -2.31 -9.06 -14.27
CA LEU A 97 -2.72 -7.71 -14.62
C LEU A 97 -1.85 -6.70 -13.88
N ALA A 98 -0.91 -6.09 -14.57
CA ALA A 98 0.00 -5.09 -14.02
C ALA A 98 -0.54 -3.67 -14.21
N THR A 99 -0.19 -2.78 -13.30
CA THR A 99 -0.47 -1.34 -13.44
C THR A 99 0.66 -0.68 -14.20
N ILE A 100 0.35 0.24 -15.11
CA ILE A 100 1.37 0.98 -15.87
C ILE A 100 1.78 2.21 -15.06
N TYR A 101 3.06 2.30 -14.71
CA TYR A 101 3.68 3.55 -14.28
C TYR A 101 4.41 4.18 -15.45
N SER A 102 4.35 5.52 -15.58
CA SER A 102 5.13 6.25 -16.58
C SER A 102 5.61 7.60 -16.05
N ASN A 103 6.88 7.89 -16.30
CA ASN A 103 7.49 9.20 -16.03
C ASN A 103 7.56 10.09 -17.29
N GLY A 104 6.84 9.71 -18.35
CA GLY A 104 6.82 10.41 -19.64
C GLY A 104 7.97 10.07 -20.59
N LYS A 105 9.04 9.44 -20.10
CA LYS A 105 10.18 8.96 -20.93
C LYS A 105 10.24 7.44 -21.01
N SER A 106 9.84 6.77 -19.95
CA SER A 106 9.85 5.32 -19.81
C SER A 106 8.67 4.88 -18.98
N SER A 107 8.34 3.60 -19.09
CA SER A 107 7.22 3.01 -18.36
C SER A 107 7.63 1.69 -17.72
N LEU A 108 7.01 1.40 -16.58
CA LEU A 108 7.17 0.15 -15.84
C LEU A 108 5.82 -0.53 -15.64
N SER A 109 5.85 -1.85 -15.61
CA SER A 109 4.75 -2.65 -15.04
C SER A 109 4.99 -2.76 -13.54
N ILE A 110 4.06 -2.24 -12.74
CA ILE A 110 4.16 -2.21 -11.28
C ILE A 110 3.01 -2.98 -10.64
N TYR A 111 3.26 -3.53 -9.46
CA TYR A 111 2.32 -4.34 -8.69
C TYR A 111 2.29 -3.85 -7.23
N PRO A 112 1.16 -4.02 -6.51
CA PRO A 112 1.06 -3.60 -5.11
C PRO A 112 2.09 -4.28 -4.19
N ALA A 113 2.27 -5.60 -4.29
CA ALA A 113 3.15 -6.35 -3.40
C ALA A 113 4.64 -5.91 -3.45
N PRO A 114 5.30 -5.80 -4.63
CA PRO A 114 6.65 -5.22 -4.73
C PRO A 114 6.74 -3.79 -4.18
N LEU A 115 5.70 -2.97 -4.35
CA LEU A 115 5.70 -1.61 -3.81
C LEU A 115 5.61 -1.60 -2.28
N ARG A 116 4.78 -2.47 -1.69
CA ARG A 116 4.76 -2.65 -0.22
C ARG A 116 6.12 -3.11 0.29
N LEU A 117 6.74 -4.08 -0.37
CA LEU A 117 8.07 -4.55 0.00
C LEU A 117 9.12 -3.43 -0.09
N ALA A 118 9.11 -2.65 -1.17
CA ALA A 118 10.03 -1.51 -1.33
C ALA A 118 9.85 -0.45 -0.24
N LEU A 119 8.62 -0.18 0.20
CA LEU A 119 8.37 0.72 1.31
C LEU A 119 8.88 0.14 2.65
N SER A 120 8.65 -1.16 2.90
CA SER A 120 9.15 -1.86 4.10
C SER A 120 10.69 -1.83 4.18
N GLU A 121 11.37 -2.24 3.12
CA GLU A 121 12.82 -2.44 3.12
C GLU A 121 13.63 -1.14 3.03
N ASN A 122 13.03 -0.07 2.52
CA ASN A 122 13.71 1.21 2.39
C ASN A 122 13.19 2.22 3.40
N LEU A 123 11.91 2.60 3.32
CA LEU A 123 11.35 3.65 4.15
C LEU A 123 11.27 3.19 5.61
N GLU A 124 10.61 2.07 5.90
CA GLU A 124 10.40 1.65 7.29
C GLU A 124 11.70 1.23 7.97
N ARG A 125 12.61 0.60 7.22
CA ARG A 125 13.96 0.30 7.72
C ARG A 125 14.70 1.57 8.15
N ILE A 126 14.66 2.65 7.36
CA ILE A 126 15.23 3.95 7.75
C ILE A 126 14.58 4.47 9.03
N MET A 127 13.25 4.32 9.18
CA MET A 127 12.55 4.75 10.39
C MET A 127 12.97 3.95 11.63
N VAL A 128 13.17 2.64 11.50
CA VAL A 128 13.70 1.78 12.57
C VAL A 128 15.13 2.18 12.94
N GLU A 129 16.00 2.38 11.96
CA GLU A 129 17.40 2.79 12.17
C GLU A 129 17.49 4.18 12.82
N THR A 130 16.59 5.10 12.46
CA THR A 130 16.61 6.50 12.94
C THR A 130 15.97 6.67 14.32
N PHE A 131 14.81 6.06 14.56
CA PHE A 131 13.99 6.31 15.75
C PHE A 131 13.99 5.15 16.76
N GLY A 132 14.51 3.99 16.38
CA GLY A 132 14.55 2.80 17.22
C GLY A 132 13.18 2.14 17.44
N LYS A 133 13.20 0.95 18.05
CA LYS A 133 12.02 0.08 18.21
C LYS A 133 10.85 0.69 18.98
N ALA A 134 11.09 1.70 19.81
CA ALA A 134 10.05 2.32 20.63
C ALA A 134 9.20 3.36 19.87
N LEU A 135 9.76 4.04 18.87
CA LEU A 135 9.13 5.20 18.23
C LEU A 135 8.97 5.07 16.71
N TRP A 136 9.68 4.13 16.07
CA TRP A 136 9.68 3.98 14.61
C TRP A 136 8.26 3.89 14.02
N ALA A 137 7.38 3.13 14.66
CA ALA A 137 6.04 2.86 14.14
C ALA A 137 5.18 4.12 14.10
N ASP A 138 5.18 4.92 15.18
CA ASP A 138 4.39 6.16 15.24
C ASP A 138 4.85 7.18 14.19
N PHE A 139 6.17 7.33 14.03
CA PHE A 139 6.72 8.21 13.00
C PHE A 139 6.46 7.68 11.58
N THR A 140 6.48 6.36 11.38
CA THR A 140 6.18 5.73 10.09
C THR A 140 4.71 5.92 9.71
N VAL A 141 3.80 5.67 10.66
CA VAL A 141 2.36 5.92 10.47
C VAL A 141 2.12 7.38 10.13
N ARG A 142 2.73 8.32 10.86
CA ARG A 142 2.62 9.76 10.56
C ARG A 142 3.11 10.09 9.16
N MET A 143 4.22 9.50 8.72
CA MET A 143 4.74 9.70 7.37
C MET A 143 3.77 9.15 6.30
N TYR A 144 3.17 7.98 6.52
CA TYR A 144 2.16 7.45 5.60
C TYR A 144 0.88 8.28 5.58
N VAL A 145 0.44 8.82 6.73
CA VAL A 145 -0.68 9.76 6.78
C VAL A 145 -0.36 11.03 5.98
N ASP A 146 0.86 11.57 6.09
CA ASP A 146 1.31 12.71 5.28
C ASP A 146 1.33 12.43 3.76
N PHE A 147 1.46 11.16 3.36
CA PHE A 147 1.40 10.75 1.95
C PHE A 147 -0.03 10.72 1.40
N LEU A 148 -1.02 10.90 2.26
CA LEU A 148 -2.43 10.83 1.92
C LEU A 148 -3.10 12.21 2.06
N ASP A 149 -4.11 12.42 1.25
CA ASP A 149 -5.12 13.46 1.40
C ASP A 149 -6.46 12.74 1.59
N ILE A 150 -6.99 12.78 2.82
CA ILE A 150 -8.16 12.01 3.22
C ILE A 150 -9.32 12.96 3.42
N SER A 151 -10.40 12.76 2.67
CA SER A 151 -11.63 13.54 2.80
C SER A 151 -12.85 12.62 2.88
N LEU A 152 -13.92 13.11 3.50
CA LEU A 152 -15.20 12.40 3.60
C LEU A 152 -15.82 12.13 2.22
N GLU A 153 -15.64 13.03 1.26
CA GLU A 153 -16.24 12.94 -0.07
C GLU A 153 -15.53 11.92 -0.97
N CYS A 154 -14.21 11.86 -0.88
CA CYS A 154 -13.39 11.12 -1.84
C CYS A 154 -12.65 9.92 -1.26
N GLY A 155 -12.71 9.72 0.07
CA GLY A 155 -11.87 8.76 0.77
C GLY A 155 -10.38 9.15 0.73
N PRO A 156 -9.47 8.19 0.99
CA PRO A 156 -8.04 8.44 0.89
C PRO A 156 -7.61 8.57 -0.58
N ARG A 157 -6.81 9.60 -0.87
CA ARG A 157 -6.07 9.79 -2.12
C ARG A 157 -4.62 10.11 -1.79
N LEU A 158 -3.73 10.08 -2.78
CA LEU A 158 -2.37 10.54 -2.57
C LEU A 158 -2.31 12.06 -2.45
N SER A 159 -1.60 12.53 -1.43
CA SER A 159 -1.16 13.92 -1.34
C SER A 159 -0.11 14.21 -2.41
N ALA A 160 0.19 15.50 -2.63
CA ALA A 160 1.29 15.88 -3.52
C ALA A 160 2.63 15.26 -3.09
N LYS A 161 2.90 15.24 -1.78
CA LYS A 161 4.09 14.66 -1.17
C LYS A 161 4.17 13.14 -1.38
N GLY A 162 3.07 12.42 -1.15
CA GLY A 162 3.03 10.98 -1.36
C GLY A 162 3.22 10.60 -2.82
N ARG A 163 2.59 11.35 -3.73
CA ARG A 163 2.77 11.17 -5.17
C ARG A 163 4.21 11.41 -5.61
N GLU A 164 4.82 12.50 -5.16
CA GLU A 164 6.21 12.82 -5.47
C GLU A 164 7.16 11.74 -4.96
N GLY A 165 7.08 11.36 -3.68
CA GLY A 165 7.96 10.36 -3.08
C GLY A 165 7.86 9.00 -3.77
N LEU A 166 6.66 8.55 -4.11
CA LEU A 166 6.46 7.28 -4.82
C LEU A 166 6.89 7.37 -6.29
N CYS A 167 6.74 8.51 -6.95
CA CYS A 167 7.30 8.70 -8.30
C CYS A 167 8.82 8.65 -8.28
N ILE A 168 9.48 9.33 -7.33
CA ILE A 168 10.95 9.29 -7.18
C ILE A 168 11.41 7.85 -7.01
N LEU A 169 10.75 7.06 -6.14
CA LEU A 169 11.10 5.66 -5.94
C LEU A 169 11.12 4.86 -7.26
N HIS A 170 10.12 5.05 -8.13
CA HIS A 170 10.05 4.34 -9.41
C HIS A 170 11.01 4.93 -10.46
N ASP A 171 11.22 6.24 -10.47
CA ASP A 171 12.18 6.91 -11.35
C ASP A 171 13.61 6.47 -11.06
N ASP A 172 13.95 6.29 -9.79
CA ASP A 172 15.25 5.77 -9.35
C ASP A 172 15.45 4.34 -9.86
N TYR A 173 14.40 3.52 -9.81
CA TYR A 173 14.42 2.17 -10.38
C TYR A 173 14.62 2.18 -11.90
N ILE A 174 13.91 3.06 -12.63
CA ILE A 174 14.11 3.24 -14.08
C ILE A 174 15.55 3.64 -14.39
N ARG A 175 16.10 4.59 -13.62
CA ARG A 175 17.49 5.05 -13.81
C ARG A 175 18.48 3.93 -13.60
N ALA A 176 18.33 3.15 -12.52
CA ALA A 176 19.18 2.01 -12.23
C ALA A 176 19.12 0.95 -13.35
N LEU A 177 17.92 0.62 -13.83
CA LEU A 177 17.73 -0.28 -14.97
C LEU A 177 18.46 0.19 -16.23
N GLN A 178 18.39 1.49 -16.52
CA GLN A 178 18.99 2.09 -17.71
C GLN A 178 20.51 2.19 -17.63
N SER A 179 21.06 2.47 -16.44
CA SER A 179 22.51 2.62 -16.25
C SER A 179 23.23 1.29 -16.10
N GLU A 180 22.63 0.33 -15.40
CA GLU A 180 23.29 -0.93 -15.02
C GLU A 180 22.90 -2.09 -15.93
N GLY A 181 21.81 -1.98 -16.70
CA GLY A 181 21.32 -3.04 -17.59
C GLY A 181 20.87 -4.32 -16.86
N ILE A 182 20.81 -4.27 -15.52
CA ILE A 182 20.40 -5.36 -14.64
C ILE A 182 19.13 -4.90 -13.93
N PHE A 183 18.16 -5.80 -13.77
CA PHE A 183 16.99 -5.56 -12.93
C PHE A 183 17.43 -5.45 -11.47
N PRO A 184 17.39 -4.26 -10.83
CA PRO A 184 17.62 -4.17 -9.40
C PRO A 184 16.57 -5.03 -8.70
N ALA A 185 16.95 -5.70 -7.62
CA ALA A 185 16.04 -6.57 -6.89
C ALA A 185 14.81 -5.79 -6.39
N MET A 186 14.98 -4.51 -6.02
CA MET A 186 13.91 -3.56 -5.68
C MET A 186 14.32 -2.11 -5.93
N PRO A 187 13.35 -1.17 -6.08
CA PRO A 187 13.60 0.27 -5.96
C PRO A 187 14.22 0.62 -4.61
N THR A 188 15.23 1.48 -4.58
CA THR A 188 15.90 1.94 -3.35
C THR A 188 15.62 3.42 -3.16
N MET A 189 15.30 3.83 -1.94
CA MET A 189 15.21 5.25 -1.58
C MET A 189 16.59 5.71 -1.11
N HIS A 190 17.18 6.70 -1.78
CA HIS A 190 18.49 7.27 -1.45
C HIS A 190 18.38 8.52 -0.55
#